data_AF-A0A6I1JXX2-F1
#
_entry.id   AF-A0A6I1JXX2-F1
#
_cell.length_a   1.000
_cell.length_b   1.000
_cell.length_c   1.000
_cell.angle_alpha   90.00
_cell.angle_beta   90.00
_cell.angle_gamma   90.00
#
_symmetry.space_group_name_H-M   'P 1'
#
loop_
_entity.id
_entity.type
_entity.pdbx_description
1 polymer ?
#
loop_
_entity_poly.entity_id
_entity_poly.type
_entity_poly.pdbx_seq_one_letter_code
_entity_poly.pdbx_strand_id
1 'polypeptide(L)'
;MRPFQIIFTPTGAAELSKMPKELQLQILGEFRGLPQEVISTELERFGKLERDGHVLHRFRVGDYRIYFERHELGVLVQRILSKNSLKDFLFRSSLPLGEDEALQDNPKFWDLMQSAKGAK
;
A
#
# COMPACT_ATOMS: atom_id res chain seq x y z
N MET A 1 17.74 -10.83 17.75
CA MET A 1 17.16 -10.17 16.56
C MET A 1 15.66 -10.03 16.76
N ARG A 2 15.08 -8.85 16.53
CA ARG A 2 13.63 -8.70 16.48
C ARG A 2 13.13 -9.21 15.12
N PRO A 3 12.09 -10.06 15.06
CA PRO A 3 11.58 -10.57 13.79
C PRO A 3 10.94 -9.44 12.99
N PHE A 4 11.15 -9.44 11.68
CA PHE A 4 10.47 -8.53 10.76
C PHE A 4 8.98 -8.84 10.71
N GLN A 5 8.15 -7.80 10.80
CA GLN A 5 6.70 -7.92 10.80
C GLN A 5 6.07 -7.27 9.57
N ILE A 6 5.13 -8.00 8.97
CA ILE A 6 4.19 -7.46 7.98
C ILE A 6 2.91 -7.16 8.75
N ILE A 7 2.69 -5.88 9.04
CA ILE A 7 1.55 -5.41 9.81
C ILE A 7 0.48 -4.92 8.84
N PHE A 8 -0.78 -5.23 9.11
CA PHE A 8 -1.91 -4.74 8.31
C PHE A 8 -2.78 -3.84 9.18
N THR A 9 -3.24 -2.73 8.61
CA THR A 9 -4.36 -2.01 9.20
C THR A 9 -5.63 -2.89 9.18
N PRO A 10 -6.66 -2.57 9.99
CA PRO A 10 -7.93 -3.30 9.94
C PRO A 10 -8.53 -3.38 8.53
N THR A 11 -8.46 -2.27 7.78
CA THR A 11 -8.94 -2.25 6.38
C THR A 11 -8.06 -3.08 5.46
N GLY A 12 -6.72 -2.95 5.54
CA GLY A 12 -5.80 -3.74 4.72
C GLY A 12 -5.95 -5.25 4.97
N ALA A 13 -6.17 -5.66 6.22
CA ALA A 13 -6.44 -7.05 6.59
C ALA A 13 -7.76 -7.56 5.99
N ALA A 14 -8.83 -6.75 6.07
CA ALA A 14 -10.13 -7.08 5.48
C ALA A 14 -10.12 -7.11 3.94
N GLU A 15 -9.27 -6.31 3.30
CA GLU A 15 -9.04 -6.35 1.85
C GLU A 15 -8.28 -7.62 1.46
N LEU A 16 -7.22 -7.98 2.19
CA LEU A 16 -6.46 -9.21 1.98
C LEU A 16 -7.34 -10.47 2.15
N SER A 17 -8.18 -10.50 3.19
CA SER A 17 -8.98 -11.69 3.53
C SER A 17 -10.03 -12.04 2.47
N LYS A 18 -10.40 -11.09 1.61
CA LYS A 18 -11.35 -11.29 0.51
C LYS A 18 -10.69 -11.91 -0.74
N MET A 19 -9.37 -12.06 -0.74
CA MET A 19 -8.60 -12.55 -1.89
C MET A 19 -8.45 -14.08 -1.86
N PRO A 20 -8.27 -14.73 -3.02
CA PRO A 20 -7.87 -16.13 -3.10
C PRO A 20 -6.57 -16.40 -2.32
N LYS A 21 -6.44 -17.60 -1.75
CA LYS A 21 -5.33 -17.91 -0.84
C LYS A 21 -3.97 -17.79 -1.51
N GLU A 22 -3.88 -18.18 -2.77
CA GLU A 22 -2.68 -18.09 -3.59
C GLU A 22 -2.22 -16.64 -3.72
N LEU A 23 -3.16 -15.72 -3.98
CA LEU A 23 -2.86 -14.31 -4.09
C LEU A 23 -2.44 -13.69 -2.75
N GLN A 24 -3.07 -14.10 -1.65
CA GLN A 24 -2.62 -13.69 -0.31
C GLN A 24 -1.16 -14.10 -0.06
N LEU A 25 -0.81 -15.35 -0.41
CA LEU A 25 0.55 -15.86 -0.26
C LEU A 25 1.55 -15.15 -1.17
N GLN A 26 1.16 -14.81 -2.40
CA GLN A 26 1.99 -14.01 -3.30
C GLN A 26 2.29 -12.63 -2.71
N ILE A 27 1.27 -11.91 -2.22
CA ILE A 27 1.45 -10.60 -1.58
C ILE A 27 2.40 -10.69 -0.38
N LEU A 28 2.24 -11.70 0.47
CA LEU A 28 3.16 -11.93 1.61
C LEU A 28 4.58 -12.29 1.15
N GLY A 29 4.70 -12.97 0.00
CA GLY A 29 5.94 -13.31 -0.65
C GLY A 29 6.75 -12.09 -1.11
N GLU A 30 6.09 -11.06 -1.63
CA GLU A 30 6.74 -9.81 -2.09
C GLU A 30 7.46 -9.05 -0.97
N PHE A 31 7.03 -9.24 0.28
CA PHE A 31 7.70 -8.66 1.45
C PHE A 31 8.86 -9.52 1.98
N ARG A 32 9.00 -10.77 1.50
CA ARG A 32 10.14 -11.63 1.88
C ARG A 32 11.41 -11.04 1.29
N GLY A 33 12.45 -10.93 2.11
CA GLY A 33 13.73 -10.38 1.69
C GLY A 33 13.86 -8.86 1.86
N LEU A 34 12.97 -8.19 2.60
CA LEU A 34 13.17 -6.84 3.14
C LEU A 34 13.81 -6.91 4.56
N PRO A 35 15.12 -7.18 4.73
CA PRO A 35 15.74 -7.07 6.04
C PRO A 35 15.70 -5.62 6.52
N GLN A 36 15.53 -5.41 7.83
CA GLN A 36 15.43 -4.07 8.44
C GLN A 36 16.58 -3.12 8.05
N GLU A 37 17.75 -3.69 7.73
CA GLU A 37 19.00 -3.00 7.41
C GLU A 37 19.05 -2.48 5.95
N VAL A 38 18.24 -3.02 5.03
CA VAL A 38 18.28 -2.68 3.58
C VAL A 38 16.98 -2.04 3.10
N ILE A 39 16.04 -1.75 4.03
CA ILE A 39 14.76 -1.11 3.73
C ILE A 39 14.94 0.16 2.88
N SER A 40 15.94 1.01 3.15
CA SER A 40 16.12 2.25 2.37
C SER A 40 16.42 1.97 0.89
N THR A 41 17.31 1.03 0.59
CA THR A 41 17.78 0.76 -0.79
C THR A 41 16.79 -0.12 -1.56
N GLU A 42 16.11 -1.03 -0.87
CA GLU A 42 15.11 -1.90 -1.50
C GLU A 42 13.75 -1.25 -1.67
N LEU A 43 13.45 -0.16 -0.96
CA LEU A 43 12.22 0.58 -1.16
C LEU A 43 12.21 1.38 -2.49
N GLU A 44 13.38 1.70 -3.06
CA GLU A 44 13.49 2.42 -4.33
C GLU A 44 12.90 1.66 -5.53
N ARG A 45 12.79 0.32 -5.43
CA ARG A 45 12.15 -0.49 -6.48
C ARG A 45 10.62 -0.37 -6.50
N PHE A 46 10.04 0.23 -5.47
CA PHE A 46 8.61 0.43 -5.35
C PHE A 46 8.22 1.83 -5.81
N GLY A 47 7.00 1.95 -6.36
CA GLY A 47 6.43 3.28 -6.62
C GLY A 47 6.30 4.03 -5.29
N LYS A 48 6.64 5.31 -5.30
CA LYS A 48 6.63 6.16 -4.10
C LYS A 48 5.64 7.29 -4.31
N LEU A 49 4.82 7.55 -3.30
CA LEU A 49 3.95 8.72 -3.20
C LEU A 49 4.31 9.46 -1.91
N GLU A 50 4.49 10.77 -2.00
CA GLU A 50 4.88 11.61 -0.87
C GLU A 50 4.04 12.89 -0.82
N ARG A 51 3.43 13.15 0.34
CA ARG A 51 2.67 14.39 0.57
C ARG A 51 2.72 14.78 2.03
N ASP A 52 2.98 16.06 2.31
CA ASP A 52 2.96 16.62 3.67
C ASP A 52 3.83 15.82 4.67
N GLY A 53 4.96 15.27 4.20
CA GLY A 53 5.86 14.42 5.00
C GLY A 53 5.41 12.97 5.18
N HIS A 54 4.23 12.59 4.67
CA HIS A 54 3.78 11.19 4.62
C HIS A 54 4.31 10.50 3.37
N VAL A 55 4.93 9.33 3.56
CA VAL A 55 5.49 8.52 2.46
C VAL A 55 4.75 7.18 2.37
N LEU A 56 4.17 6.92 1.21
CA LEU A 56 3.61 5.62 0.84
C LEU A 56 4.44 4.98 -0.25
N HIS A 57 4.76 3.71 -0.06
CA HIS A 57 5.34 2.86 -1.08
C HIS A 57 4.25 1.96 -1.68
N ARG A 58 4.46 1.55 -2.92
CA ARG A 58 3.50 0.77 -3.69
C ARG A 58 4.17 -0.25 -4.59
N PHE A 59 3.63 -1.46 -4.59
CA PHE A 59 3.88 -2.44 -5.65
C PHE A 59 2.57 -3.00 -6.21
N ARG A 60 2.71 -3.70 -7.34
CA ARG A 60 1.62 -4.33 -8.06
C ARG A 60 1.77 -5.86 -8.01
N VAL A 61 0.70 -6.56 -7.66
CA VAL A 61 0.59 -8.02 -7.80
C VAL A 61 -0.66 -8.32 -8.60
N GLY A 62 -0.48 -8.85 -9.81
CA GLY A 62 -1.58 -9.04 -10.76
C GLY A 62 -2.36 -7.74 -10.99
N ASP A 63 -3.64 -7.72 -10.63
CA ASP A 63 -4.50 -6.53 -10.72
C ASP A 63 -4.65 -5.74 -9.43
N TYR A 64 -3.84 -6.02 -8.42
CA TYR A 64 -3.89 -5.35 -7.12
C TYR A 64 -2.70 -4.41 -6.93
N ARG A 65 -2.96 -3.32 -6.23
CA ARG A 65 -1.97 -2.33 -5.80
C ARG A 65 -1.94 -2.31 -4.29
N ILE A 66 -0.77 -2.60 -3.74
CA ILE A 66 -0.54 -2.70 -2.30
C ILE A 66 0.14 -1.40 -1.89
N TYR A 67 -0.49 -0.64 -0.97
CA TYR A 67 0.05 0.60 -0.42
C TYR A 67 0.51 0.36 1.01
N PHE A 68 1.75 0.72 1.32
CA PHE A 68 2.35 0.47 2.62
C PHE A 68 3.35 1.55 3.01
N GLU A 69 3.61 1.69 4.29
CA GLU A 69 4.63 2.58 4.85
C GLU A 69 5.67 1.79 5.65
N ARG A 70 6.82 2.42 5.89
CA ARG A 70 7.84 1.86 6.78
C ARG A 70 7.31 1.86 8.21
N HIS A 71 7.56 0.78 8.94
CA HIS A 71 7.24 0.65 10.36
C HIS A 71 8.49 0.27 11.16
N GLU A 72 8.56 0.63 12.44
CA GLU A 72 9.71 0.29 13.30
C GLU A 72 9.97 -1.22 13.41
N LEU A 73 8.92 -2.04 13.26
CA LEU A 73 8.99 -3.50 13.27
C LEU A 73 9.10 -4.13 11.87
N GLY A 74 9.00 -3.34 10.79
CA GLY A 74 8.99 -3.83 9.42
C GLY A 74 8.21 -2.92 8.48
N VAL A 75 7.03 -3.36 8.03
CA VAL A 75 6.14 -2.59 7.15
C VAL A 75 4.72 -2.57 7.67
N LEU A 76 4.00 -1.49 7.38
CA LEU A 76 2.57 -1.35 7.65
C LEU A 76 1.81 -1.21 6.33
N VAL A 77 1.06 -2.25 5.97
CA VAL A 77 0.16 -2.27 4.81
C VAL A 77 -1.09 -1.48 5.13
N GLN A 78 -1.24 -0.34 4.47
CA GLN A 78 -2.38 0.56 4.62
C GLN A 78 -3.60 0.03 3.89
N ARG A 79 -3.45 -0.28 2.59
CA ARG A 79 -4.55 -0.62 1.69
C ARG A 79 -4.09 -1.59 0.60
N ILE A 80 -5.01 -2.44 0.16
CA ILE A 80 -4.85 -3.29 -1.01
C ILE A 80 -6.02 -3.02 -1.96
N LEU A 81 -5.76 -2.30 -3.04
CA LEU A 81 -6.79 -1.87 -3.98
C LEU A 81 -6.75 -2.71 -5.25
N SER A 82 -7.91 -3.26 -5.65
CA SER A 82 -8.04 -3.83 -6.99
C SER A 82 -7.95 -2.75 -8.07
N LYS A 83 -7.62 -3.15 -9.31
CA LYS A 83 -7.62 -2.27 -10.48
C LYS A 83 -8.96 -1.57 -10.68
N ASN A 84 -10.06 -2.28 -10.43
CA ASN A 84 -11.41 -1.73 -10.57
C ASN A 84 -11.71 -0.70 -9.47
N SER A 85 -11.35 -1.01 -8.22
CA SER A 85 -11.52 -0.09 -7.08
C SER A 85 -10.72 1.20 -7.28
N LEU A 86 -9.48 1.11 -7.77
CA LEU A 86 -8.69 2.29 -8.05
C LEU A 86 -9.26 3.09 -9.23
N LYS A 87 -9.72 2.41 -10.29
CA LYS A 87 -10.34 3.08 -11.44
C LYS A 87 -11.61 3.83 -11.04
N ASP A 88 -12.45 3.24 -10.20
CA ASP A 88 -13.64 3.89 -9.64
C ASP A 88 -13.27 5.13 -8.83
N PHE A 89 -12.26 5.03 -7.95
CA PHE A 89 -11.76 6.16 -7.19
C PHE A 89 -11.26 7.31 -8.08
N LEU A 90 -10.44 7.00 -9.09
CA LEU A 90 -9.91 7.98 -10.04
C LEU A 90 -11.04 8.69 -10.79
N PHE A 91 -12.02 7.92 -11.27
CA PHE A 91 -13.20 8.45 -11.96
C PHE A 91 -14.01 9.41 -11.07
N ARG A 92 -14.32 9.00 -9.83
CA ARG A 92 -15.07 9.82 -8.87
C ARG A 92 -14.31 11.05 -8.37
N SER A 93 -12.99 11.04 -8.51
CA SER A 93 -12.12 12.14 -8.12
C SER A 93 -11.71 13.03 -9.29
N SER A 94 -12.26 12.78 -10.49
CA SER A 94 -11.93 13.51 -11.73
C SER A 94 -10.43 13.54 -12.04
N LEU A 95 -9.73 12.45 -11.72
CA LEU A 95 -8.30 12.29 -11.99
C LEU A 95 -8.04 11.54 -13.31
N PRO A 96 -6.96 11.88 -14.04
CA PRO A 96 -6.52 11.09 -15.18
C PRO A 96 -6.12 9.68 -14.75
N LEU A 97 -6.33 8.71 -15.64
CA LEU A 97 -5.97 7.32 -15.36
C LEU A 97 -4.46 7.14 -15.49
N GLY A 98 -3.80 6.74 -14.39
CA GLY A 98 -2.46 6.13 -14.45
C GLY A 98 -1.29 6.99 -13.97
N GLU A 99 -1.53 8.19 -13.43
CA GLU A 99 -0.45 9.05 -12.94
C GLU A 99 -0.34 8.98 -11.41
N ASP A 100 0.82 8.54 -10.93
CA ASP A 100 1.15 8.52 -9.49
C ASP A 100 1.21 9.94 -8.92
N GLU A 101 1.65 10.90 -9.73
CA GLU A 101 1.66 12.34 -9.43
C GLU A 101 0.23 12.85 -9.16
N ALA A 102 -0.73 12.48 -10.02
CA ALA A 102 -2.13 12.86 -9.85
C ALA A 102 -2.75 12.26 -8.57
N LEU A 103 -2.33 11.06 -8.15
CA LEU A 103 -2.75 10.47 -6.88
C LEU A 103 -2.08 11.15 -5.69
N GLN A 104 -0.78 11.47 -5.80
CA GLN A 104 0.01 12.13 -4.77
C GLN A 104 -0.59 13.50 -4.41
N ASP A 105 -0.98 14.29 -5.40
CA ASP A 105 -1.53 15.63 -5.18
C ASP A 105 -3.01 15.64 -4.80
N ASN A 106 -3.69 14.48 -4.79
CA ASN A 106 -5.11 14.40 -4.47
C ASN A 106 -5.37 14.17 -2.96
N PRO A 107 -5.99 15.12 -2.23
CA PRO A 107 -6.24 14.96 -0.79
C PRO A 107 -7.19 13.79 -0.47
N LYS A 108 -8.20 13.52 -1.32
CA LYS A 108 -9.13 12.41 -1.12
C LYS A 108 -8.43 11.04 -1.17
N PHE A 109 -7.32 10.94 -1.89
CA PHE A 109 -6.52 9.73 -1.92
C PHE A 109 -5.84 9.48 -0.57
N TRP A 110 -5.29 10.53 0.04
CA TRP A 110 -4.67 10.43 1.36
C TRP A 110 -5.72 10.18 2.46
N ASP A 111 -6.91 10.78 2.36
CA ASP A 111 -8.04 10.46 3.26
C ASP A 111 -8.44 8.98 3.15
N LEU A 112 -8.46 8.44 1.92
CA LEU A 112 -8.72 7.02 1.67
C LEU A 112 -7.65 6.12 2.33
N MET A 113 -6.39 6.52 2.30
CA MET A 113 -5.29 5.78 2.94
C MET A 113 -5.32 5.89 4.46
N GLN A 114 -5.69 7.05 5.00
CA GLN A 114 -5.77 7.31 6.44
C GLN A 114 -6.98 6.64 7.08
N SER A 115 -8.14 6.63 6.42
CA SER A 115 -9.34 5.91 6.89
C SER A 115 -9.09 4.42 7.12
N ALA A 116 -8.05 3.87 6.48
CA ALA A 116 -7.62 2.49 6.66
C ALA A 116 -7.10 2.18 8.06
N LYS A 117 -6.44 3.15 8.71
CA LYS A 117 -5.81 3.00 10.03
C LYS A 117 -6.83 2.82 11.15
N GLY A 118 -8.12 2.96 10.85
CA GLY A 118 -9.22 2.84 11.79
C GLY A 118 -9.60 4.19 12.36
N ALA A 119 -10.90 4.47 12.30
CA ALA A 119 -11.56 5.45 13.13
C ALA A 119 -11.12 5.27 14.60
N LYS A 120 -10.85 6.41 15.23
CA LYS A 120 -10.45 6.56 16.63
C LYS A 120 -11.35 5.78 17.60
#